data_AF-A0A944VM69-F1
#
_entry.id   AF-A0A944VM69-F1
#
_cell.length_a   1.000
_cell.length_b   1.000
_cell.length_c   1.000
_cell.angle_alpha   90.00
_cell.angle_beta   90.00
_cell.angle_gamma   90.00
#
_symmetry.space_group_name_H-M   'P 1'
#
loop_
_entity.id
_entity.type
_entity.pdbx_description
1 polymer ?
#
loop_
_entity_poly.entity_id
_entity_poly.type
_entity_poly.pdbx_seq_one_letter_code
_entity_poly.pdbx_strand_id
1 'polypeptide(L)'
;MINENKCIDFKSIQIPFPLWQRLGRVASNTGITRNLILRMGFCYRIEQVKGLSEDRAVNQADTKTISKDVLFADYSELFFDLFYIWLGNNADIKTNDELGLFKSLIIEGGNDICNKLLDKQDEIFILNKLKTLITEDD
;
A
#
# COMPACT_ATOMS: atom_id res chain seq x y z
N MET A 1 30.59 -6.91 -22.97
CA MET A 1 29.87 -7.59 -21.88
C MET A 1 28.58 -6.84 -21.68
N ILE A 2 27.44 -7.45 -21.99
CA ILE A 2 26.13 -6.90 -21.64
C ILE A 2 26.00 -7.12 -20.14
N ASN A 3 25.95 -6.04 -19.35
CA ASN A 3 25.55 -6.15 -17.95
C ASN A 3 24.08 -6.58 -17.97
N GLU A 4 23.83 -7.88 -17.80
CA GLU A 4 22.53 -8.36 -17.37
C GLU A 4 22.26 -7.72 -16.01
N ASN A 5 21.56 -6.59 -16.01
CA ASN A 5 20.97 -6.05 -14.79
C ASN A 5 20.07 -7.15 -14.24
N LYS A 6 20.57 -7.88 -13.23
CA LYS A 6 19.78 -8.87 -12.52
C LYS A 6 18.57 -8.15 -11.93
N CYS A 7 17.39 -8.47 -12.46
CA CYS A 7 16.11 -8.08 -11.91
C CYS A 7 16.09 -8.40 -10.41
N ILE A 8 15.71 -7.42 -9.58
CA ILE A 8 15.71 -7.57 -8.12
C ILE A 8 14.34 -8.08 -7.69
N ASP A 9 14.29 -9.30 -7.17
CA ASP A 9 13.04 -9.93 -6.72
C ASP A 9 12.53 -9.31 -5.40
N PHE A 10 11.31 -8.78 -5.42
CA PHE A 10 10.59 -8.33 -4.23
C PHE A 10 10.09 -9.55 -3.44
N LYS A 11 10.67 -9.78 -2.27
CA LYS A 11 10.30 -10.92 -1.40
C LYS A 11 9.38 -10.52 -0.25
N SER A 12 9.58 -9.33 0.31
CA SER A 12 8.85 -8.86 1.49
C SER A 12 8.99 -7.35 1.68
N ILE A 13 8.14 -6.83 2.55
CA ILE A 13 8.16 -5.44 3.02
C ILE A 13 8.19 -5.39 4.55
N GLN A 14 8.91 -4.41 5.09
CA GLN A 14 8.92 -4.07 6.51
C GLN A 14 7.95 -2.90 6.73
N ILE A 15 6.87 -3.14 7.47
CA ILE A 15 5.87 -2.12 7.82
C ILE A 15 6.24 -1.50 9.18
N PRO A 16 6.39 -0.17 9.28
CA PRO A 16 6.64 0.49 10.56
C PRO A 16 5.56 0.15 11.60
N PHE A 17 5.98 -0.14 12.83
CA PHE A 17 5.05 -0.55 13.90
C PHE A 17 3.92 0.47 14.16
N PRO A 18 4.14 1.80 14.13
CA PRO A 18 3.05 2.76 14.23
C PRO A 18 1.99 2.60 13.13
N LEU A 19 2.42 2.36 11.88
CA LEU A 19 1.51 2.08 10.77
C LEU A 19 0.80 0.74 10.99
N TRP A 20 1.53 -0.29 11.45
CA TRP A 20 0.94 -1.60 11.75
C TRP A 20 -0.21 -1.52 12.77
N GLN A 21 -0.04 -0.71 13.82
CA GLN A 21 -1.09 -0.45 14.81
C GLN A 21 -2.30 0.26 14.18
N ARG A 22 -2.08 1.28 13.34
CA ARG A 22 -3.16 1.98 12.62
C ARG A 22 -3.93 1.06 11.70
N LEU A 23 -3.23 0.24 10.90
CA LEU A 23 -3.82 -0.80 10.06
C LEU A 23 -4.67 -1.76 10.90
N GLY A 24 -4.21 -2.12 12.09
CA GLY A 24 -4.97 -2.94 13.03
C GLY A 24 -6.27 -2.31 13.48
N ARG A 25 -6.26 -1.01 13.82
CA ARG A 25 -7.47 -0.27 14.21
C ARG A 25 -8.48 -0.19 13.06
N VAL A 26 -8.02 0.21 11.87
CA VAL A 26 -8.88 0.29 10.69
C VAL A 26 -9.48 -1.08 10.36
N ALA A 27 -8.67 -2.14 10.42
CA ALA A 27 -9.15 -3.49 10.14
C ALA A 27 -10.25 -3.92 11.13
N SER A 28 -10.08 -3.63 12.42
CA SER A 28 -11.11 -3.88 13.42
C SER A 28 -12.39 -3.08 13.18
N ASN A 29 -12.27 -1.82 12.75
CA ASN A 29 -13.41 -0.91 12.58
C ASN A 29 -14.21 -1.16 11.29
N THR A 30 -13.53 -1.62 10.24
CA THR A 30 -14.11 -1.70 8.88
C THR A 30 -14.29 -3.14 8.38
N GLY A 31 -13.68 -4.12 9.03
CA GLY A 31 -13.58 -5.49 8.53
C GLY A 31 -12.60 -5.68 7.35
N ILE A 32 -11.96 -4.60 6.88
CA ILE A 32 -11.01 -4.65 5.77
C ILE A 32 -9.65 -5.15 6.28
N THR A 33 -9.06 -6.14 5.61
CA THR A 33 -7.76 -6.68 6.03
C THR A 33 -6.63 -5.65 5.89
N ARG A 34 -5.59 -5.75 6.74
CA ARG A 34 -4.40 -4.88 6.67
C ARG A 34 -3.77 -4.86 5.27
N ASN A 35 -3.69 -6.02 4.63
CA ASN A 35 -3.04 -6.18 3.33
C ASN A 35 -3.86 -5.52 2.21
N LEU A 36 -5.19 -5.55 2.32
CA LEU A 36 -6.08 -4.85 1.39
C LEU A 36 -5.95 -3.33 1.56
N ILE A 37 -5.84 -2.83 2.79
CA ILE A 37 -5.59 -1.39 3.04
C ILE A 37 -4.26 -0.95 2.41
N LEU A 38 -3.19 -1.74 2.55
CA LEU A 38 -1.89 -1.46 1.93
C LEU A 38 -1.98 -1.44 0.39
N ARG A 39 -2.70 -2.39 -0.22
CA ARG A 39 -2.94 -2.44 -1.67
C ARG A 39 -3.74 -1.24 -2.17
N MET A 40 -4.84 -0.89 -1.49
CA MET A 40 -5.63 0.29 -1.80
C MET A 40 -4.80 1.57 -1.68
N GLY A 41 -3.97 1.65 -0.64
CA GLY A 41 -3.05 2.74 -0.41
C GLY A 41 -2.05 2.93 -1.56
N PHE A 42 -1.46 1.83 -2.02
CA PHE A 42 -0.57 1.85 -3.18
C PHE A 42 -1.27 2.42 -4.43
N CYS A 43 -2.46 1.89 -4.78
CA CYS A 43 -3.22 2.38 -5.93
C CYS A 43 -3.58 3.86 -5.77
N TYR A 44 -4.04 4.26 -4.57
CA TYR A 44 -4.35 5.64 -4.24
C TYR A 44 -3.15 6.57 -4.45
N ARG A 45 -1.93 6.17 -4.06
CA ARG A 45 -0.73 6.98 -4.28
C ARG A 45 -0.36 7.07 -5.75
N ILE A 46 -0.44 5.97 -6.51
CA ILE A 46 -0.22 5.98 -7.95
C ILE A 46 -1.18 6.96 -8.66
N GLU A 47 -2.45 7.04 -8.22
CA GLU A 47 -3.43 7.96 -8.80
C GLU A 47 -3.20 9.43 -8.40
N GLN A 48 -2.79 9.69 -7.15
CA GLN A 48 -2.62 11.04 -6.62
C GLN A 48 -1.29 11.69 -7.02
N VAL A 49 -0.22 10.91 -7.14
CA VAL A 49 1.12 11.40 -7.44
C VAL A 49 1.30 11.45 -8.97
N LYS A 50 0.78 12.51 -9.61
CA LYS A 50 1.23 12.91 -10.95
C LYS A 50 2.59 13.60 -10.82
N GLY A 51 3.67 12.84 -10.88
CA GLY A 51 5.05 13.35 -10.86
C GLY A 51 5.79 13.07 -9.54
N LEU A 52 7.04 12.62 -9.69
CA LEU A 52 7.93 12.17 -8.61
C LEU A 52 8.23 13.32 -7.64
N SER A 53 8.02 13.10 -6.34
CA SER A 53 8.65 13.92 -5.30
C SER A 53 9.55 13.05 -4.43
N GLU A 54 10.71 13.61 -4.12
CA GLU A 54 11.93 12.99 -3.64
C GLU A 54 11.84 12.15 -2.35
N ASP A 55 12.82 11.23 -2.32
CA ASP A 55 13.16 10.25 -1.30
C ASP A 55 12.89 10.62 0.16
N ARG A 56 12.30 9.67 0.87
CA ARG A 56 12.40 9.58 2.32
C ARG A 56 12.85 8.18 2.73
N ALA A 57 14.05 8.13 3.29
CA ALA A 57 14.53 6.94 3.99
C ALA A 57 13.75 6.77 5.31
N VAL A 58 13.19 5.58 5.52
CA VAL A 58 12.52 5.21 6.76
C VAL A 58 13.52 4.51 7.69
N ASN A 59 13.75 5.08 8.88
CA ASN A 59 14.62 4.51 9.90
C ASN A 59 14.10 3.15 10.41
N GLN A 60 14.99 2.16 10.46
CA GLN A 60 14.71 0.73 10.69
C GLN A 60 14.62 0.33 12.17
N ALA A 61 13.90 1.08 13.02
CA ALA A 61 13.59 0.62 14.37
C ALA A 61 12.08 0.32 14.47
N ASP A 62 11.75 -0.90 14.89
CA ASP A 62 10.39 -1.44 15.08
C ASP A 62 9.52 -1.57 13.82
N THR A 63 9.70 -2.68 13.10
CA THR A 63 8.88 -3.03 11.92
C THR A 63 8.26 -4.42 12.02
N LYS A 64 7.18 -4.65 11.26
CA LYS A 64 6.57 -5.95 11.02
C LYS A 64 6.79 -6.38 9.57
N THR A 65 7.35 -7.57 9.37
CA THR A 65 7.61 -8.10 8.02
C THR A 65 6.36 -8.78 7.45
N ILE A 66 6.03 -8.46 6.21
CA ILE A 66 4.98 -9.13 5.43
C ILE A 66 5.62 -9.67 4.14
N SER A 67 5.41 -10.95 3.81
CA SER A 67 5.90 -11.53 2.55
C SER A 67 5.10 -11.03 1.35
N LYS A 68 5.70 -11.11 0.15
CA LYS A 68 5.04 -10.82 -1.14
C LYS A 68 3.70 -11.55 -1.26
N ASP A 69 3.72 -12.87 -1.04
CA ASP A 69 2.55 -13.73 -1.21
C ASP A 69 1.41 -13.37 -0.25
N VAL A 70 1.74 -13.00 0.99
CA VAL A 70 0.72 -12.55 1.96
C VAL A 70 0.18 -11.17 1.58
N LEU A 71 1.04 -10.28 1.09
CA LEU A 71 0.65 -8.91 0.74
C LEU A 71 -0.24 -8.89 -0.49
N PHE A 72 0.16 -9.58 -1.57
CA PHE A 72 -0.47 -9.48 -2.89
C PHE A 72 -1.28 -10.72 -3.30
N ALA A 73 -1.11 -11.87 -2.65
CA ALA A 73 -1.61 -13.15 -3.14
C ALA A 73 -1.20 -13.37 -4.62
N ASP A 74 -2.12 -13.84 -5.46
CA ASP A 74 -1.86 -14.12 -6.88
C ASP A 74 -1.80 -12.85 -7.75
N TYR A 75 -1.95 -11.66 -7.16
CA TYR A 75 -2.03 -10.39 -7.89
C TYR A 75 -0.69 -9.64 -7.97
N SER A 76 0.43 -10.23 -7.56
CA SER A 76 1.71 -9.50 -7.46
C SER A 76 2.12 -8.81 -8.77
N GLU A 77 1.98 -9.49 -9.90
CA GLU A 77 2.35 -8.96 -11.22
C GLU A 77 1.54 -7.71 -11.58
N LEU A 78 0.24 -7.68 -11.27
CA LEU A 78 -0.60 -6.49 -11.51
C LEU A 78 -0.06 -5.26 -10.78
N PHE A 79 0.42 -5.40 -9.54
CA PHE A 79 0.95 -4.27 -8.77
C PHE A 79 2.31 -3.81 -9.30
N PHE A 80 3.14 -4.72 -9.80
CA PHE A 80 4.39 -4.35 -10.49
C PHE A 80 4.10 -3.65 -11.82
N ASP A 81 3.20 -4.18 -12.64
CA ASP A 81 2.80 -3.55 -13.91
C ASP A 81 2.27 -2.12 -13.68
N LEU A 82 1.41 -1.93 -12.68
CA LEU A 82 0.89 -0.61 -12.31
C LEU A 82 2.02 0.35 -11.91
N PHE A 83 2.99 -0.12 -11.13
CA PHE A 83 4.17 0.67 -10.76
C PHE A 83 4.98 1.10 -11.99
N TYR A 84 5.17 0.21 -12.96
CA TYR A 84 5.95 0.49 -14.17
C TYR A 84 5.28 1.45 -15.13
N ILE A 85 3.99 1.23 -15.36
CA ILE A 85 3.16 2.15 -16.13
C ILE A 85 3.21 3.54 -15.51
N TRP A 86 3.10 3.62 -14.17
CA TRP A 86 3.18 4.89 -13.45
C TRP A 86 4.56 5.56 -13.53
N LEU A 87 5.65 4.79 -13.44
CA LEU A 87 7.01 5.29 -13.63
C LEU A 87 7.28 5.81 -15.05
N GLY A 88 6.40 5.51 -16.01
CA GLY A 88 6.63 5.79 -17.43
C GLY A 88 7.76 4.95 -18.02
N ASN A 89 8.04 3.78 -17.43
CA ASN A 89 9.13 2.89 -17.80
C ASN A 89 8.57 1.53 -18.24
N ASN A 90 9.06 0.97 -19.35
CA ASN A 90 8.46 -0.21 -19.99
C ASN A 90 8.96 -1.57 -19.46
N ALA A 91 9.49 -1.68 -18.23
CA ALA A 91 10.09 -2.95 -17.78
C ALA A 91 10.32 -3.08 -16.27
N ASP A 92 10.30 -4.33 -15.76
CA ASP A 92 10.56 -4.92 -14.42
C ASP A 92 11.42 -4.15 -13.40
N ILE A 93 11.38 -4.54 -12.10
CA ILE A 93 12.25 -3.96 -11.04
C ILE A 93 13.71 -4.26 -11.31
N LYS A 94 14.44 -3.25 -11.81
CA LYS A 94 15.85 -3.38 -12.21
C LYS A 94 16.81 -2.86 -11.16
N THR A 95 16.35 -2.01 -10.23
CA THR A 95 17.23 -1.35 -9.26
C THR A 95 16.70 -1.39 -7.82
N ASN A 96 17.61 -1.22 -6.84
CA ASN A 96 17.25 -1.13 -5.43
C ASN A 96 16.44 0.14 -5.13
N ASP A 97 16.67 1.20 -5.90
CA ASP A 97 15.98 2.48 -5.76
C ASP A 97 14.51 2.34 -6.18
N GLU A 98 14.25 1.68 -7.31
CA GLU A 98 12.89 1.34 -7.77
C GLU A 98 12.17 0.47 -6.74
N LEU A 99 12.86 -0.54 -6.17
CA LEU A 99 12.31 -1.38 -5.11
C LEU A 99 12.01 -0.58 -3.83
N GLY A 100 12.85 0.39 -3.50
CA GLY A 100 12.66 1.31 -2.38
C GLY A 100 11.44 2.19 -2.57
N LEU A 101 11.30 2.79 -3.76
CA LEU A 101 10.16 3.62 -4.13
C LEU A 101 8.85 2.82 -4.13
N PHE A 102 8.85 1.62 -4.71
CA PHE A 102 7.70 0.71 -4.70
C PHE A 102 7.21 0.43 -3.27
N LYS A 103 8.14 0.12 -2.36
CA LYS A 103 7.83 -0.08 -0.94
C LYS A 103 7.31 1.19 -0.27
N SER A 104 7.88 2.35 -0.60
CA SER A 104 7.43 3.63 -0.05
C SER A 104 5.98 3.94 -0.43
N LEU A 105 5.60 3.75 -1.70
CA LEU A 105 4.23 3.96 -2.16
C LEU A 105 3.20 3.11 -1.38
N ILE A 106 3.56 1.87 -1.06
CA ILE A 106 2.74 0.97 -0.23
C ILE A 106 2.59 1.51 1.20
N ILE A 107 3.70 1.93 1.82
CA ILE A 107 3.72 2.40 3.21
C ILE A 107 3.01 3.74 3.36
N GLU A 108 3.38 4.73 2.53
CA GLU A 108 2.77 6.05 2.53
C GLU A 108 1.28 5.98 2.20
N GLY A 109 0.93 5.24 1.15
CA GLY A 109 -0.46 5.08 0.75
C GLY A 109 -1.30 4.36 1.80
N GLY A 110 -0.75 3.30 2.40
CA GLY A 110 -1.40 2.61 3.50
C GLY A 110 -1.68 3.54 4.68
N ASN A 111 -0.73 4.42 5.01
CA ASN A 111 -0.90 5.42 6.05
C ASN A 111 -1.96 6.47 5.69
N ASP A 112 -2.00 6.94 4.44
CA ASP A 112 -3.01 7.90 3.97
C ASP A 112 -4.42 7.32 4.07
N ILE A 113 -4.62 6.07 3.63
CA ILE A 113 -5.91 5.40 3.77
C ILE A 113 -6.27 5.21 5.23
N CYS A 114 -5.30 4.84 6.08
CA CYS A 114 -5.56 4.75 7.52
C CYS A 114 -6.01 6.09 8.11
N ASN A 115 -5.31 7.18 7.80
CA ASN A 115 -5.70 8.51 8.29
C ASN A 115 -7.08 8.88 7.76
N LYS A 116 -7.39 8.70 6.47
CA LYS A 116 -8.74 9.00 5.93
C LYS A 116 -9.87 8.20 6.60
N LEU A 117 -9.59 6.96 6.99
CA LEU A 117 -10.57 6.08 7.64
C LEU A 117 -10.65 6.29 9.16
N LEU A 118 -9.58 6.77 9.80
CA LEU A 118 -9.51 7.04 11.25
C LEU A 118 -9.84 8.49 11.61
N ASP A 119 -9.48 9.46 10.77
CA ASP A 119 -9.73 10.90 10.97
C ASP A 119 -11.22 11.23 10.90
N LYS A 120 -12.04 10.31 10.39
CA LYS A 120 -13.48 10.33 10.64
C LYS A 120 -13.73 9.79 12.04
N GLN A 121 -13.55 10.68 13.03
CA GLN A 121 -13.92 10.54 14.44
C GLN A 121 -15.41 10.24 14.71
N ASP A 122 -16.15 9.74 13.72
CA ASP A 122 -17.48 9.18 13.88
C ASP A 122 -17.43 7.70 13.49
N GLU A 123 -16.92 6.84 14.37
CA GLU A 123 -17.04 5.38 14.26
C GLU A 123 -18.52 4.92 14.15
N ILE A 124 -19.45 5.79 14.55
CA ILE A 124 -20.90 5.64 14.37
C ILE A 124 -21.32 5.85 12.89
N PHE A 125 -20.58 6.61 12.09
CA PHE A 125 -21.03 7.09 10.77
C PHE A 125 -20.81 6.08 9.63
N ILE A 126 -19.71 5.31 9.61
CA ILE A 126 -19.44 4.36 8.50
C ILE A 126 -20.37 3.14 8.59
N LEU A 127 -20.55 2.57 9.78
CA LEU A 127 -21.49 1.47 10.01
C LEU A 127 -22.94 1.91 9.80
N ASN A 128 -23.31 3.13 10.21
CA ASN A 128 -24.65 3.65 9.93
C ASN A 128 -24.86 3.93 8.44
N LYS A 129 -23.89 4.50 7.72
CA LYS A 129 -24.01 4.69 6.27
C LYS A 129 -24.10 3.37 5.50
N LEU A 130 -23.32 2.36 5.89
CA LEU A 130 -23.42 1.02 5.31
C LEU A 130 -24.76 0.38 5.59
N LYS A 131 -25.29 0.50 6.82
CA LYS A 131 -26.65 0.06 7.13
C LYS A 131 -27.70 0.78 6.30
N THR A 132 -27.65 2.11 6.23
CA THR A 132 -28.58 2.93 5.45
C THR A 132 -28.57 2.52 3.97
N LEU A 133 -27.39 2.33 3.38
CA LEU A 133 -27.25 1.87 1.99
C LEU A 133 -27.77 0.45 1.75
N ILE A 134 -27.78 -0.42 2.76
CA ILE A 134 -28.30 -1.81 2.66
C ILE A 134 -29.82 -1.84 2.87
N THR A 135 -30.38 -0.89 3.63
CA THR A 135 -31.81 -0.85 3.97
C THR A 135 -32.65 0.07 3.07
N GLU A 136 -32.03 0.84 2.17
CA GLU A 136 -32.74 1.75 1.25
C GLU A 136 -33.27 1.07 -0.04
N ASP A 137 -33.21 -0.27 -0.12
CA ASP A 137 -33.76 -1.07 -1.23
C ASP A 137 -35.18 -1.66 -0.95
N ASP A 138 -35.94 -1.06 -0.02
CA ASP A 138 -37.40 -1.30 0.16
C ASP A 138 -38.25 -0.11 -0.35
#